data_AF-A0A2D4IL20-F1
#
_entry.id   AF-A0A2D4IL20-F1
#
_cell.length_a   1.000
_cell.length_b   1.000
_cell.length_c   1.000
_cell.angle_alpha   90.00
_cell.angle_beta   90.00
_cell.angle_gamma   90.00
#
_symmetry.space_group_name_H-M   'P 1'
#
loop_
_entity.id
_entity.type
_entity.pdbx_description
1 polymer ?
#
loop_
_entity_poly.entity_id
_entity_poly.type
_entity_poly.pdbx_seq_one_letter_code
_entity_poly.pdbx_strand_id
1 'polypeptide(L)'
;KKHLDYLIQCTNEMNVNIPQLADTLFERTANSSWVVVFKALITTHHLMMYGNERFIQYLASRNTLFNLNNYLDKSAMQGYDMSTFIRRYSRYLNEKALSYRLVAVDFTKMKRGIDGVMRTMNTEK
;
A
#
# COMPACT_ATOMS: atom_id res chain seq x y z
N LYS A 1 2.49 10.84 -12.95
CA LYS A 1 1.63 10.03 -13.84
C LYS A 1 2.46 9.01 -14.61
N LYS A 2 3.27 9.39 -15.62
CA LYS A 2 4.12 8.48 -16.42
C LYS A 2 4.83 7.34 -15.66
N HIS A 3 5.46 7.64 -14.52
CA HIS A 3 6.18 6.62 -13.74
C HIS A 3 5.25 5.63 -13.04
N LEU A 4 4.09 6.08 -12.56
CA LEU A 4 3.10 5.21 -11.92
C LEU A 4 2.46 4.29 -12.96
N ASP A 5 2.15 4.83 -14.15
CA ASP A 5 1.58 4.04 -15.25
C ASP A 5 2.56 2.94 -15.68
N TYR A 6 3.85 3.25 -15.77
CA TYR A 6 4.90 2.27 -16.03
C TYR A 6 4.97 1.19 -14.94
N LEU A 7 4.97 1.56 -13.65
CA LEU A 7 5.01 0.58 -12.57
C LEU A 7 3.75 -0.29 -12.52
N ILE A 8 2.57 0.26 -12.82
CA ILE A 8 1.33 -0.51 -12.98
C ILE A 8 1.50 -1.54 -14.09
N GLN A 9 2.03 -1.15 -15.25
CA GLN A 9 2.32 -2.09 -16.33
C GLN A 9 3.26 -3.20 -15.87
N CYS A 10 4.35 -2.86 -15.17
CA CYS A 10 5.27 -3.87 -14.63
C CYS A 10 4.55 -4.88 -13.72
N THR A 11 3.58 -4.46 -12.89
CA THR A 11 2.83 -5.41 -12.05
C THR A 11 1.96 -6.40 -12.85
N ASN A 12 1.55 -6.05 -14.07
CA ASN A 12 0.75 -6.91 -14.94
C ASN A 12 1.60 -7.89 -15.76
N GLU A 13 2.89 -7.62 -15.95
CA GLU A 13 3.78 -8.52 -16.69
C GLU A 13 4.08 -9.78 -15.87
N MET A 14 3.95 -10.96 -16.47
CA MET A 14 4.12 -12.23 -15.75
C MET A 14 5.56 -12.45 -15.26
N ASN A 15 6.54 -11.91 -16.00
CA ASN A 15 7.96 -12.13 -15.74
C ASN A 15 8.56 -11.14 -14.72
N VAL A 16 7.79 -10.15 -14.28
CA VAL A 16 8.27 -9.16 -13.30
C VAL A 16 8.23 -9.75 -11.89
N ASN A 17 9.34 -9.59 -11.17
CA ASN A 17 9.49 -10.02 -9.79
C ASN A 17 8.79 -9.03 -8.84
N ILE A 18 7.56 -9.36 -8.44
CA ILE A 18 6.75 -8.56 -7.50
C ILE A 18 7.44 -8.35 -6.15
N PRO A 19 8.03 -9.37 -5.49
CA PRO A 19 8.82 -9.17 -4.27
C PRO A 19 9.90 -8.10 -4.41
N GLN A 20 10.72 -8.17 -5.46
CA GLN A 20 11.81 -7.21 -5.68
C GLN A 20 11.29 -5.79 -5.89
N LEU A 21 10.19 -5.63 -6.63
CA LEU A 21 9.53 -4.34 -6.81
C LEU A 21 9.06 -3.74 -5.46
N ALA A 22 8.45 -4.57 -4.62
CA ALA A 22 8.01 -4.16 -3.29
C ALA A 22 9.19 -3.82 -2.37
N ASP A 23 10.25 -4.63 -2.37
CA ASP A 23 11.46 -4.38 -1.58
C ASP A 23 12.12 -3.07 -1.97
N THR A 24 12.19 -2.76 -3.26
CA THR A 24 12.70 -1.45 -3.74
C THR A 24 11.89 -0.29 -3.16
N LEU A 25 10.55 -0.42 -3.04
CA LEU A 25 9.71 0.61 -2.41
C LEU A 25 9.94 0.70 -0.90
N PHE A 26 10.14 -0.42 -0.21
CA PHE A 26 10.49 -0.42 1.22
C PHE A 26 11.83 0.26 1.49
N GLU A 27 12.83 0.00 0.66
CA GLU A 27 14.13 0.70 0.75
C GLU A 27 13.97 2.22 0.62
N ARG A 28 13.07 2.71 -0.25
CA ARG A 28 12.78 4.15 -0.35
C ARG A 28 12.18 4.71 0.93
N THR A 29 11.43 3.92 1.71
CA THR A 29 10.88 4.36 3.00
C THR A 29 11.90 4.44 4.13
N ALA A 30 13.09 3.88 3.97
CA ALA A 30 14.19 4.03 4.92
C ALA A 30 14.97 5.36 4.74
N ASN A 31 14.59 6.19 3.76
CA ASN A 31 15.22 7.49 3.54
C ASN A 31 14.86 8.50 4.65
N SER A 32 15.77 9.43 4.95
CA SER A 32 15.50 10.49 5.93
C SER A 32 14.53 11.56 5.42
N SER A 33 14.49 11.81 4.11
CA SER A 33 13.66 12.85 3.49
C SER A 33 12.18 12.49 3.47
N TRP A 34 11.35 13.34 4.06
CA TRP A 34 9.89 13.14 4.09
C TRP A 34 9.30 13.04 2.69
N VAL A 35 9.84 13.79 1.72
CA VAL A 35 9.39 13.77 0.33
C VAL A 35 9.58 12.38 -0.29
N VAL A 36 10.74 11.76 -0.06
CA VAL A 36 11.06 10.44 -0.61
C VAL A 36 10.17 9.38 0.04
N VAL A 37 10.10 9.37 1.37
CA VAL A 37 9.29 8.41 2.14
C VAL A 37 7.83 8.51 1.76
N PHE A 38 7.28 9.73 1.70
CA PHE A 38 5.86 9.91 1.43
C PHE A 38 5.51 9.53 -0.02
N LYS A 39 6.37 9.87 -0.99
CA LYS A 39 6.19 9.44 -2.39
C LYS A 39 6.27 7.92 -2.54
N ALA A 40 7.11 7.24 -1.76
CA ALA A 40 7.16 5.78 -1.75
C ALA A 40 5.85 5.18 -1.24
N LEU A 41 5.31 5.68 -0.11
CA LEU A 41 4.01 5.26 0.41
C LEU A 41 2.87 5.51 -0.59
N ILE A 42 2.83 6.69 -1.22
CA ILE A 42 1.83 7.03 -2.24
C ILE A 42 1.95 6.08 -3.44
N THR A 43 3.17 5.76 -3.86
CA THR A 43 3.43 4.83 -4.97
C THR A 43 2.94 3.43 -4.61
N THR A 44 3.26 2.92 -3.42
CA THR A 44 2.75 1.63 -2.94
C THR A 44 1.23 1.60 -2.93
N HIS A 45 0.58 2.63 -2.37
CA HIS A 45 -0.88 2.70 -2.37
C HIS A 45 -1.45 2.70 -3.79
N HIS A 46 -0.84 3.44 -4.71
CA HIS A 46 -1.27 3.49 -6.10
C HIS A 46 -1.19 2.11 -6.75
N LEU A 47 -0.13 1.33 -6.50
CA LEU A 47 0.00 -0.04 -6.99
C LEU A 47 -1.01 -1.00 -6.34
N MET A 48 -1.34 -0.83 -5.06
CA MET A 48 -2.41 -1.62 -4.41
C MET A 48 -3.79 -1.37 -5.06
N MET A 49 -4.06 -0.13 -5.46
CA MET A 49 -5.36 0.26 -6.01
C MET A 49 -5.50 -0.01 -7.50
N TYR A 50 -4.47 0.28 -8.29
CA TYR A 50 -4.53 0.28 -9.76
C TYR A 50 -3.62 -0.75 -10.42
N GLY A 51 -2.67 -1.31 -9.67
CA GLY A 51 -1.82 -2.41 -10.13
C GLY A 51 -2.53 -3.76 -10.12
N ASN A 52 -1.81 -4.77 -10.58
CA ASN A 52 -2.24 -6.16 -10.55
C ASN A 52 -2.41 -6.65 -9.09
N GLU A 53 -3.40 -7.51 -8.85
CA GLU A 53 -3.68 -8.03 -7.50
C GLU A 53 -2.52 -8.81 -6.88
N ARG A 54 -1.63 -9.40 -7.70
CA ARG A 54 -0.40 -10.05 -7.24
C ARG A 54 0.44 -9.16 -6.33
N PHE A 55 0.41 -7.84 -6.54
CA PHE A 55 1.12 -6.89 -5.70
C PHE A 55 0.54 -6.83 -4.29
N ILE A 56 -0.77 -6.60 -4.13
CA ILE A 56 -1.39 -6.54 -2.80
C ILE A 56 -1.41 -7.91 -2.11
N GLN A 57 -1.55 -9.01 -2.87
CA GLN A 57 -1.42 -10.37 -2.35
C GLN A 57 -0.04 -10.61 -1.73
N TYR A 58 1.03 -10.19 -2.41
CA TYR A 58 2.39 -10.28 -1.86
C TYR A 58 2.57 -9.41 -0.60
N LEU A 59 2.03 -8.19 -0.58
CA LEU A 59 2.09 -7.36 0.63
C LEU A 59 1.33 -8.02 1.79
N ALA A 60 0.15 -8.59 1.50
CA ALA A 60 -0.67 -9.29 2.48
C ALA A 60 0.01 -10.57 3.00
N SER A 61 0.89 -11.22 2.25
CA SER A 61 1.61 -12.41 2.71
C SER A 61 2.78 -12.09 3.66
N ARG A 62 3.17 -10.81 3.82
CA ARG A 62 4.25 -10.40 4.72
C ARG A 62 3.75 -10.17 6.14
N ASN A 63 4.61 -10.48 7.12
CA ASN A 63 4.34 -10.18 8.54
C ASN A 63 4.55 -8.70 8.87
N THR A 64 5.51 -8.05 8.20
CA THR A 64 5.86 -6.65 8.38
C THR A 64 6.00 -5.95 7.03
N LEU A 65 5.45 -4.73 6.95
CA LEU A 65 5.48 -3.88 5.76
C LEU A 65 6.26 -2.60 6.04
N PHE A 66 5.61 -1.61 6.64
CA PHE A 66 6.25 -0.34 7.00
C PHE A 66 6.41 -0.20 8.51
N ASN A 67 7.62 0.15 8.97
CA ASN A 67 7.90 0.46 10.38
C ASN A 67 8.25 1.94 10.55
N LEU A 68 7.28 2.82 10.28
CA LEU A 68 7.47 4.28 10.31
C LEU A 68 6.87 4.94 11.54
N ASN A 69 6.51 4.19 12.59
CA ASN A 69 5.81 4.73 13.79
C ASN A 69 6.54 5.90 14.46
N ASN A 70 7.87 5.91 14.40
CA ASN A 70 8.72 6.97 14.97
C ASN A 70 9.38 7.84 13.90
N TYR A 71 8.91 7.79 12.66
CA TYR A 71 9.47 8.58 11.57
C TYR A 71 9.37 10.08 11.87
N LEU A 72 10.49 10.79 11.68
CA LEU A 72 10.60 12.22 11.91
C LEU A 72 11.70 12.83 11.03
N ASP A 73 11.31 13.76 10.15
CA ASP A 73 12.20 14.63 9.40
C ASP A 73 12.26 16.01 10.08
N LYS A 74 13.47 16.40 10.53
CA LYS A 74 13.71 17.67 11.22
C LYS A 74 14.34 18.74 10.32
N SER A 75 14.48 18.48 9.01
CA SER A 75 15.18 19.39 8.09
C SER A 75 14.50 20.75 7.92
N ALA A 76 13.17 20.80 7.97
CA ALA A 76 12.37 22.01 7.87
C ALA A 76 11.03 21.86 8.62
N MET A 77 10.35 22.97 8.90
CA MET A 77 9.00 22.97 9.52
C MET A 77 8.04 22.05 8.77
N GLN A 78 8.05 22.11 7.43
CA GLN A 78 7.22 21.22 6.61
C GLN A 78 7.56 19.74 6.82
N GLY A 79 8.84 19.37 6.98
CA GLY A 79 9.24 17.99 7.27
C GLY A 79 8.69 17.48 8.59
N TYR A 80 8.69 18.34 9.62
CA TYR A 80 8.11 18.02 10.92
C TYR A 80 6.59 17.75 10.81
N ASP A 81 5.86 18.64 10.13
CA ASP A 81 4.42 18.49 9.93
C ASP A 81 4.08 17.23 9.12
N MET A 82 4.80 17.01 8.01
CA MET A 82 4.58 15.87 7.13
C MET A 82 4.91 14.52 7.78
N SER A 83 5.83 14.49 8.74
CA SER A 83 6.17 13.29 9.51
C SER A 83 4.96 12.73 10.26
N THR A 84 4.05 13.58 10.72
CA THR A 84 2.79 13.15 11.35
C THR A 84 1.86 12.45 10.36
N PHE A 85 1.75 12.95 9.13
CA PHE A 85 0.93 12.31 8.09
C PHE A 85 1.55 11.02 7.57
N ILE A 86 2.88 10.96 7.42
CA ILE A 86 3.61 9.75 7.02
C ILE A 86 3.34 8.61 8.00
N ARG A 87 3.43 8.87 9.31
CA ARG A 87 3.11 7.90 10.37
C ARG A 87 1.70 7.33 10.23
N ARG A 88 0.71 8.21 10.08
CA ARG A 88 -0.71 7.81 9.92
C ARG A 88 -0.95 7.03 8.63
N TYR A 89 -0.34 7.46 7.53
CA TYR A 89 -0.54 6.85 6.23
C TYR A 89 0.14 5.48 6.12
N SER A 90 1.34 5.34 6.68
CA SER A 90 2.02 4.05 6.86
C SER A 90 1.14 3.06 7.62
N ARG A 91 0.52 3.49 8.72
CA ARG A 91 -0.39 2.64 9.49
C ARG A 91 -1.59 2.22 8.66
N TYR A 92 -2.21 3.16 7.93
CA TYR A 92 -3.31 2.85 7.03
C TYR A 92 -2.94 1.78 5.98
N LEU A 93 -1.77 1.88 5.34
CA LEU A 93 -1.35 0.90 4.33
C LEU A 93 -1.06 -0.48 4.93
N ASN A 94 -0.48 -0.53 6.14
CA ASN A 94 -0.32 -1.78 6.88
C ASN A 94 -1.69 -2.43 7.16
N GLU A 95 -2.67 -1.64 7.65
CA GLU A 95 -4.03 -2.12 7.90
C GLU A 95 -4.76 -2.56 6.62
N LYS A 96 -4.56 -1.86 5.50
CA LYS A 96 -5.15 -2.25 4.21
C LYS A 96 -4.63 -3.61 3.75
N ALA A 97 -3.33 -3.88 3.88
CA ALA A 97 -2.76 -5.18 3.54
C ALA A 97 -3.19 -6.28 4.52
N LEU A 98 -3.27 -5.97 5.83
CA LEU A 98 -3.80 -6.89 6.84
C LEU A 98 -5.26 -7.26 6.55
N SER A 99 -6.08 -6.26 6.23
CA SER A 99 -7.47 -6.48 5.84
C SER A 99 -7.57 -7.41 4.64
N TYR A 100 -6.75 -7.20 3.59
CA TYR A 100 -6.70 -8.12 2.46
C TYR A 100 -6.27 -9.54 2.87
N ARG A 101 -5.29 -9.68 3.77
CA ARG A 101 -4.84 -10.98 4.30
C ARG A 101 -5.97 -11.76 4.98
N LEU A 102 -6.81 -11.08 5.77
CA LEU A 102 -7.83 -11.72 6.59
C LEU A 102 -9.01 -12.27 5.78
N VAL A 103 -9.39 -11.58 4.69
CA VAL A 103 -10.59 -11.93 3.92
C VAL A 103 -10.30 -12.32 2.47
N ALA A 104 -9.04 -12.25 2.03
CA ALA A 104 -8.59 -12.51 0.65
C ALA A 104 -9.26 -11.63 -0.43
N VAL A 105 -9.77 -10.46 -0.04
CA VAL A 105 -10.51 -9.54 -0.91
C VAL A 105 -10.22 -8.08 -0.56
N ASP A 106 -10.20 -7.21 -1.56
CA ASP A 106 -10.11 -5.75 -1.35
C ASP A 106 -11.51 -5.16 -1.23
N PHE A 107 -11.92 -4.79 -0.01
CA PHE A 107 -13.21 -4.16 0.28
C PHE A 107 -13.52 -2.95 -0.62
N THR A 108 -12.49 -2.22 -1.07
CA THR A 108 -12.71 -1.04 -1.92
C THR A 108 -13.13 -1.40 -3.35
N LYS A 109 -12.79 -2.61 -3.81
CA LYS A 109 -13.03 -3.12 -5.17
C LYS A 109 -14.19 -4.11 -5.27
N MET A 110 -14.85 -4.44 -4.15
CA MET A 110 -16.00 -5.35 -4.15
C MET A 110 -17.20 -4.81 -4.93
N LYS A 111 -17.97 -5.74 -5.52
CA LYS A 111 -19.29 -5.40 -6.10
C LYS A 111 -20.19 -4.79 -5.02
N ARG A 112 -20.80 -3.66 -5.36
CA ARG A 112 -21.72 -2.89 -4.51
C ARG A 112 -23.16 -2.98 -5.07
N GLY A 113 -24.12 -2.48 -4.30
CA GLY A 113 -25.54 -2.48 -4.66
C GLY A 113 -26.31 -3.56 -3.91
N ILE A 114 -27.55 -3.79 -4.32
CA ILE A 114 -28.46 -4.78 -3.70
C ILE A 114 -27.83 -6.18 -3.73
N ASP A 115 -27.23 -6.55 -4.87
CA ASP A 115 -26.48 -7.80 -5.04
C ASP A 115 -24.98 -7.66 -4.73
N GLY A 116 -24.62 -6.73 -3.84
CA GLY A 116 -23.25 -6.47 -3.44
C GLY A 116 -22.76 -7.51 -2.43
N VAL A 117 -21.46 -7.85 -2.48
CA VAL A 117 -20.86 -8.93 -1.67
C VAL A 117 -21.20 -8.79 -0.19
N MET A 118 -21.07 -7.58 0.36
CA MET A 118 -21.35 -7.32 1.78
C MET A 118 -22.84 -7.34 2.13
N ARG A 119 -23.75 -7.07 1.19
CA ARG A 119 -25.20 -7.06 1.44
C ARG A 119 -25.83 -8.45 1.36
N THR A 120 -25.20 -9.35 0.60
CA THR A 120 -25.62 -10.74 0.43
C THR A 120 -24.77 -11.70 1.25
N MET A 121 -23.92 -11.19 2.14
CA MET A 121 -23.08 -12.03 3.00
C MET A 121 -23.97 -12.76 4.02
N ASN A 122 -23.82 -14.08 4.09
CA ASN A 122 -24.59 -14.90 5.02
C ASN A 122 -24.16 -14.60 6.47
N THR A 123 -25.11 -14.63 7.41
CA THR A 123 -24.75 -14.72 8.84
C THR A 123 -24.22 -16.12 9.09
N GLU A 124 -22.96 -16.26 9.50
CA GLU A 124 -22.45 -17.52 10.04
C GLU A 124 -23.34 -17.94 11.22
N LYS A 125 -23.68 -19.24 11.28
CA LYS A 125 -24.47 -19.82 12.38
C LYS A 125 -23.56 -20.18 13.56
#